data_AF-A0A9E6DYG5-F1
#
_entry.id   AF-A0A9E6DYG5-F1
#
_cell.length_a   1.000
_cell.length_b   1.000
_cell.length_c   1.000
_cell.angle_alpha   90.00
_cell.angle_beta   90.00
_cell.angle_gamma   90.00
#
_symmetry.space_group_name_H-M   'P 1'
#
loop_
_entity.id
_entity.type
_entity.pdbx_description
1 polymer ?
#
loop_
_entity_poly.entity_id
_entity_poly.type
_entity_poly.pdbx_seq_one_letter_code
_entity_poly.pdbx_strand_id
1 'polypeptide(L)'
;MSHANTKTNVNFSGKIALVSVFILGAMITGQASANGFTPSERAAVNQHIELLSEQQDRSDEAMIDNQQLDFNLGLEKAENTFMSNICNEHGRAYDNATEVCYDQK
;
A
#
# COMPACT_ATOMS: atom_id res chain seq x y z
N MET A 1 -19.25 7.57 -21.28
CA MET A 1 -18.53 8.81 -20.95
C MET A 1 -17.37 8.41 -20.05
N SER A 2 -16.13 8.59 -20.51
CA SER A 2 -14.92 8.01 -19.91
C SER A 2 -14.31 8.99 -18.91
N HIS A 3 -14.21 8.60 -17.63
CA HIS A 3 -13.55 9.38 -16.60
C HIS A 3 -12.05 9.10 -16.64
N ALA A 4 -11.29 10.01 -17.25
CA ALA A 4 -9.83 9.98 -17.19
C ALA A 4 -9.39 10.35 -15.76
N ASN A 5 -8.89 9.37 -15.00
CA ASN A 5 -8.19 9.62 -13.75
C ASN A 5 -6.80 10.20 -14.09
N THR A 6 -6.72 11.53 -14.16
CA THR A 6 -5.45 12.25 -14.29
C THR A 6 -4.62 12.05 -13.02
N LYS A 7 -3.62 11.17 -13.08
CA LYS A 7 -2.56 11.06 -12.06
C LYS A 7 -1.72 12.34 -12.09
N THR A 8 -2.04 13.29 -11.20
CA THR A 8 -1.20 14.48 -10.98
C THR A 8 0.03 14.06 -10.19
N ASN A 9 1.16 13.94 -10.89
CA ASN A 9 2.47 13.71 -10.30
C ASN A 9 2.96 15.04 -9.68
N VAL A 10 2.59 15.30 -8.42
CA VAL A 10 3.02 16.50 -7.71
C VAL A 10 4.44 16.30 -7.20
N ASN A 11 5.41 16.94 -7.85
CA ASN A 11 6.77 17.07 -7.33
C ASN A 11 6.70 17.84 -6.00
N PHE A 12 6.80 17.13 -4.89
CA PHE A 12 6.78 17.67 -3.53
C PHE A 12 8.09 18.45 -3.28
N SER A 13 8.13 19.68 -3.77
CA SER A 13 9.14 20.66 -3.43
C SER A 13 8.88 21.13 -2.00
N GLY A 14 9.86 21.01 -1.10
CA GLY A 14 9.75 21.38 0.32
C GLY A 14 9.25 22.82 0.58
N LYS A 15 9.24 23.69 -0.43
CA LYS A 15 8.63 25.03 -0.36
C LYS A 15 7.10 25.01 -0.27
N ILE A 16 6.44 24.01 -0.87
CA ILE A 16 4.98 23.81 -0.79
C ILE A 16 4.58 23.26 0.59
N ALA A 17 5.45 22.47 1.23
CA ALA A 17 5.25 21.97 2.59
C ALA A 17 5.17 23.12 3.62
N LEU A 18 6.01 24.15 3.47
CA LEU A 18 5.98 25.32 4.35
C LEU A 18 4.70 26.14 4.20
N VAL A 19 4.20 26.32 2.97
CA VAL A 19 2.95 27.06 2.72
C VAL A 19 1.75 26.33 3.34
N SER A 20 1.71 25.00 3.27
CA SER A 20 0.64 24.20 3.89
C SER A 20 0.66 24.29 5.43
N VAL A 21 1.83 24.34 6.07
CA VAL A 21 1.96 24.56 7.52
C VAL A 21 1.41 25.92 7.95
N PHE A 22 1.68 26.99 7.19
CA PHE A 22 1.14 28.32 7.48
C PHE A 22 -0.39 28.39 7.29
N ILE A 23 -0.92 27.72 6.26
CA ILE A 23 -2.37 27.64 6.00
C ILE A 23 -3.09 26.89 7.13
N LEU A 24 -2.53 25.76 7.58
CA LEU A 24 -3.07 25.00 8.72
C LEU A 24 -2.96 25.80 10.04
N GLY A 25 -1.84 26.50 10.26
CA GLY A 25 -1.64 27.34 11.44
C GLY A 25 -2.62 28.52 11.52
N ALA A 26 -2.97 29.14 10.40
CA ALA A 26 -3.94 30.23 10.33
C ALA A 26 -5.39 29.77 10.58
N MET A 27 -5.74 28.51 10.29
CA MET A 27 -7.07 27.96 10.62
C MET A 27 -7.25 27.72 12.12
N ILE A 28 -6.17 27.45 12.86
CA ILE A 28 -6.22 27.18 14.31
C ILE A 28 -6.43 28.47 15.11
N THR A 29 -5.84 29.59 14.69
CA THR A 29 -5.96 30.88 15.39
C THR A 29 -7.29 31.60 15.14
N GLY A 30 -8.09 31.14 14.16
CA GLY A 30 -9.38 31.72 13.78
C GLY A 30 -10.62 31.02 14.35
N GLN A 31 -10.48 30.01 15.21
CA GLN A 31 -11.64 29.31 15.78
C GLN A 31 -12.33 30.15 16.87
N ALA A 32 -12.99 31.22 16.44
CA ALA A 32 -14.04 31.87 17.21
C ALA A 32 -15.19 30.87 17.36
N SER A 33 -15.29 30.26 18.55
CA SER A 33 -16.47 29.54 19.06
C SER A 33 -17.25 28.77 17.99
N ALA A 34 -16.72 27.63 17.53
CA ALA A 34 -17.55 26.67 16.81
C ALA A 34 -18.67 26.21 17.76
N ASN A 35 -19.93 26.49 17.40
CA ASN A 35 -21.06 25.91 18.12
C ASN A 35 -20.88 24.38 18.15
N GLY A 36 -21.20 23.76 19.29
CA GLY A 36 -21.18 22.30 19.37
C GLY A 36 -22.10 21.72 18.29
N PHE A 37 -21.68 20.60 17.70
CA PHE A 37 -22.46 19.92 16.67
C PHE A 37 -23.90 19.70 17.12
N THR A 38 -24.85 20.04 16.26
CA THR A 38 -26.23 19.63 16.40
C THR A 38 -26.32 18.09 16.43
N PRO A 39 -27.40 17.51 16.96
CA PRO A 39 -27.55 16.06 17.01
C PRO A 39 -27.41 15.38 15.64
N SER A 40 -27.90 16.00 14.57
CA SER A 40 -27.78 15.50 13.19
C SER A 40 -26.35 15.57 12.66
N GLU A 41 -25.63 16.65 12.95
CA GLU A 41 -24.21 16.77 12.56
C GLU A 41 -23.34 15.76 13.30
N ARG A 42 -23.62 15.53 14.59
CA ARG A 42 -22.93 14.50 15.38
C ARG A 42 -23.19 13.10 14.84
N ALA A 43 -24.44 12.80 14.44
CA ALA A 43 -24.78 11.52 13.82
C ALA A 43 -24.05 11.31 12.49
N ALA A 44 -23.98 12.35 11.65
CA ALA A 44 -23.25 12.30 10.38
C ALA A 44 -21.74 12.10 10.59
N VAL A 45 -21.14 12.79 11.57
CA VAL A 45 -19.72 12.59 11.94
C VAL A 45 -19.47 11.17 12.43
N ASN A 46 -20.33 10.65 13.32
CA ASN A 46 -20.19 9.28 13.83
C ASN A 46 -20.30 8.24 12.70
N GLN A 47 -21.28 8.40 11.80
CA GLN A 47 -21.43 7.54 10.64
C GLN A 47 -20.20 7.61 9.72
N HIS A 48 -19.62 8.80 9.54
CA HIS A 48 -18.42 8.96 8.74
C HIS A 48 -17.20 8.29 9.38
N ILE A 49 -17.04 8.39 10.70
CA ILE A 49 -15.98 7.70 11.44
C ILE A 49 -16.13 6.18 11.32
N GLU A 50 -17.35 5.65 11.37
CA GLU A 50 -17.62 4.22 11.20
C GLU A 50 -17.22 3.73 9.79
N LEU A 51 -17.56 4.50 8.75
CA LEU A 51 -17.13 4.20 7.38
C LEU A 51 -15.61 4.26 7.21
N LEU A 52 -14.94 5.21 7.86
CA LEU A 52 -13.47 5.30 7.83
C LEU A 52 -12.84 4.09 8.53
N SER A 53 -13.38 3.64 9.66
CA SER A 53 -12.93 2.43 10.35
C SER A 53 -13.06 1.20 9.44
N GLU A 54 -14.22 1.02 8.81
CA GLU A 54 -14.47 -0.12 7.91
C GLU A 54 -13.57 -0.09 6.66
N GLN A 55 -13.26 1.10 6.15
CA GLN A 55 -12.29 1.24 5.06
C GLN A 55 -10.87 0.97 5.51
N GLN A 56 -10.49 1.41 6.71
CA GLN A 56 -9.16 1.21 7.24
C GLN A 56 -8.89 -0.27 7.49
N ASP A 57 -9.82 -1.00 8.09
CA ASP A 57 -9.71 -2.44 8.30
C ASP A 57 -9.51 -3.20 6.98
N ARG A 58 -10.32 -2.88 5.95
CA ARG A 58 -10.17 -3.47 4.62
C ARG A 58 -8.87 -3.09 3.92
N SER A 59 -8.40 -1.86 4.11
CA SER A 59 -7.13 -1.40 3.56
C SER A 59 -5.95 -2.12 4.22
N ASP A 60 -6.01 -2.33 5.53
CA ASP A 60 -4.96 -3.00 6.29
C ASP A 60 -4.91 -4.50 5.91
N GLU A 61 -6.06 -5.17 5.80
CA GLU A 61 -6.15 -6.55 5.32
C GLU A 61 -5.56 -6.69 3.90
N ALA A 62 -5.99 -5.84 2.98
CA ALA A 62 -5.46 -5.84 1.61
C ALA A 62 -3.95 -5.54 1.57
N MET A 63 -3.44 -4.66 2.44
CA MET A 63 -2.01 -4.38 2.52
C MET A 63 -1.23 -5.63 2.98
N ILE A 64 -1.71 -6.31 4.02
CA ILE A 64 -1.09 -7.54 4.53
C ILE A 64 -1.09 -8.63 3.47
N ASP A 65 -2.22 -8.83 2.78
CA ASP A 65 -2.33 -9.83 1.71
C ASP A 65 -1.35 -9.56 0.57
N ASN A 66 -1.22 -8.30 0.15
CA ASN A 66 -0.25 -7.91 -0.89
C ASN A 66 1.19 -8.13 -0.43
N GLN A 67 1.53 -7.78 0.82
CA GLN A 67 2.87 -8.03 1.38
C GLN A 67 3.18 -9.52 1.44
N GLN A 68 2.21 -10.35 1.82
CA GLN A 68 2.37 -11.80 1.86
C GLN A 68 2.57 -12.38 0.46
N LEU A 69 1.81 -11.90 -0.53
CA LEU A 69 1.97 -12.31 -1.92
C LEU A 69 3.37 -11.96 -2.45
N ASP A 70 3.81 -10.72 -2.24
CA ASP A 70 5.13 -10.26 -2.66
C ASP A 70 6.26 -11.06 -1.99
N PHE A 71 6.11 -11.37 -0.70
CA PHE A 71 7.06 -12.20 0.03
C PHE A 71 7.13 -13.62 -0.55
N ASN A 72 5.98 -14.25 -0.80
CA ASN A 72 5.92 -15.60 -1.37
C ASN A 72 6.55 -15.66 -2.75
N LEU A 73 6.24 -14.70 -3.63
CA LEU A 73 6.84 -14.62 -4.98
C LEU A 73 8.35 -14.37 -4.91
N GLY A 74 8.79 -13.54 -3.97
CA GLY A 74 10.22 -13.29 -3.73
C GLY A 74 10.95 -14.54 -3.26
N LEU A 75 10.34 -15.30 -2.35
CA LEU A 75 10.88 -16.54 -1.81
C LEU A 75 10.98 -17.62 -2.90
N GLU A 76 9.90 -17.87 -3.64
CA GLU A 76 9.86 -18.85 -4.74
C GLU A 76 10.94 -18.55 -5.78
N LYS A 77 11.11 -17.28 -6.15
CA LYS A 77 12.16 -16.86 -7.08
C LYS A 77 13.56 -17.10 -6.52
N ALA A 78 13.77 -16.84 -5.24
CA ALA A 78 15.06 -17.06 -4.58
C ALA A 78 15.40 -18.56 -4.52
N GLU A 79 14.44 -19.40 -4.14
CA GLU A 79 14.59 -20.85 -4.08
C GLU A 79 14.88 -21.45 -5.46
N ASN A 80 14.13 -21.03 -6.49
CA ASN A 80 14.37 -21.47 -7.85
C ASN A 80 15.75 -21.08 -8.38
N THR A 81 16.21 -19.87 -8.03
CA THR A 81 17.56 -19.41 -8.39
C THR A 81 18.62 -20.23 -7.66
N PHE A 82 18.43 -20.46 -6.36
CA PHE A 82 19.33 -21.27 -5.56
C PHE A 82 19.44 -22.70 -6.10
N MET A 83 18.31 -23.38 -6.31
CA MET A 83 18.27 -24.75 -6.81
C MET A 83 18.83 -24.85 -8.24
N SER A 84 18.50 -23.89 -9.11
CA SER A 84 19.09 -23.84 -10.46
C SER A 84 20.62 -23.73 -10.42
N ASN A 85 21.17 -22.96 -9.50
CA ASN A 85 22.62 -22.83 -9.36
C ASN A 85 23.25 -24.13 -8.84
N ILE A 86 22.68 -24.72 -7.78
CA ILE A 86 23.17 -25.98 -7.20
C ILE A 86 23.10 -27.12 -8.21
N CYS A 87 21.97 -27.30 -8.91
CA CYS A 87 21.86 -28.35 -9.93
C CYS A 87 22.92 -28.14 -11.03
N ASN A 88 23.14 -26.90 -11.48
CA ASN A 88 24.11 -26.57 -12.52
C ASN A 88 25.56 -26.84 -12.06
N GLU A 89 25.91 -26.50 -10.82
CA GLU A 89 27.22 -26.84 -10.22
C GLU A 89 27.51 -28.36 -10.26
N HIS A 90 26.47 -29.18 -10.21
CA HIS A 90 26.55 -30.63 -10.32
C HIS A 90 26.30 -31.18 -11.73
N GLY A 91 26.28 -30.33 -12.77
CA GLY A 91 26.08 -30.73 -14.16
C GLY A 91 24.65 -31.19 -14.49
N ARG A 92 23.67 -30.81 -13.66
CA ARG A 92 22.24 -31.14 -13.81
C ARG A 92 21.43 -29.91 -14.20
N ALA A 93 20.26 -30.12 -14.77
CA ALA A 93 19.24 -29.08 -14.95
C ALA A 93 18.26 -29.11 -13.79
N TYR A 94 17.83 -27.95 -13.30
CA TYR A 94 16.73 -27.86 -12.36
C TYR A 94 15.39 -27.74 -13.11
N ASP A 95 14.39 -28.54 -12.74
CA ASP A 95 13.00 -28.36 -13.18
C ASP A 95 12.19 -27.75 -12.04
N ASN A 96 11.75 -26.51 -12.23
CA ASN A 96 10.88 -25.83 -11.27
C ASN A 96 9.51 -26.54 -11.14
N ALA A 97 8.99 -27.16 -12.21
CA ALA A 97 7.67 -27.78 -12.16
C ALA A 97 7.62 -29.04 -11.29
N THR A 98 8.75 -29.75 -11.16
CA THR A 98 8.87 -31.00 -10.39
C THR A 98 9.81 -30.89 -9.20
N GLU A 99 10.42 -29.71 -9.00
CA GLU A 99 11.38 -29.38 -7.93
C GLU A 99 12.57 -30.35 -7.85
N VAL A 100 13.01 -30.91 -8.99
CA VAL A 100 14.12 -31.89 -9.04
C VAL A 100 15.22 -31.51 -10.01
N CYS A 101 16.45 -31.94 -9.70
CA CYS A 101 17.58 -31.88 -10.62
C CYS A 101 17.61 -33.14 -11.51
N TYR A 102 17.74 -32.99 -12.83
CA TYR A 102 17.86 -34.09 -13.79
C TYR A 102 19.13 -33.98 -14.63
N ASP A 103 19.61 -35.11 -15.13
CA ASP A 103 20.80 -35.15 -15.97
C ASP A 103 20.51 -34.49 -17.33
N GLN A 104 21.45 -33.68 -17.80
CA GLN A 104 21.39 -33.04 -19.12
C GLN A 104 21.62 -34.13 -20.18
N LYS A 105 20.61 -34.42 -21.02
CA LYS A 105 20.75 -35.38 -22.13
C LYS A 105 21.61 -34.84 -23.26
#